data_AF-A0A939CSG7-F1
#
_entry.id   AF-A0A939CSG7-F1
#
_cell.length_a   1.000
_cell.length_b   1.000
_cell.length_c   1.000
_cell.angle_alpha   90.00
_cell.angle_beta   90.00
_cell.angle_gamma   90.00
#
_symmetry.space_group_name_H-M   'P 1'
#
loop_
_entity.id
_entity.type
_entity.pdbx_description
1 polymer ?
#
loop_
_entity_poly.entity_id
_entity_poly.type
_entity_poly.pdbx_seq_one_letter_code
_entity_poly.pdbx_strand_id
1 'polypeptide(L)'
;MKRDSIYYQIFKRFPGLLFELIDNPPLQGQNYRFESPEVKETAFRIDGVFLPPEGATSRVIFFAEVQFQRDEALYHRFFTESLMYLNRNRSQYDDWFCVVIFSSRSLEPRDQKTHRIFLNSDQVQRIYLDELGATNQQPIGINLMQLTLASDEVMAEQAKQLIERVKLEETDTLPQNEILDIITTIAVYKFSTLSREEVEAMLGLTLEQTRVYQEAKAEGREEGREEGREEGREEQKAEMLKLTVPLLLKTGMSVEQIAQHLNVDIEAVHLAAQSST
;
A
#
# COMPACT_ATOMS: atom_id res chain seq x y z
N MET A 1 -8.96 -10.55 0.39
CA MET A 1 -7.94 -9.61 -0.12
C MET A 1 -6.67 -10.37 -0.47
N LYS A 2 -5.92 -10.04 -1.55
CA LYS A 2 -4.68 -10.77 -1.88
C LYS A 2 -3.60 -10.40 -0.86
N ARG A 3 -3.03 -11.39 -0.16
CA ARG A 3 -2.00 -11.20 0.88
C ARG A 3 -0.78 -10.42 0.36
N ASP A 4 -0.52 -10.47 -0.94
CA ASP A 4 0.50 -9.67 -1.64
C ASP A 4 0.33 -8.16 -1.40
N SER A 5 -0.91 -7.67 -1.30
CA SER A 5 -1.19 -6.24 -1.01
C SER A 5 -0.82 -5.81 0.41
N ILE A 6 -0.79 -6.74 1.38
CA ILE A 6 -0.36 -6.44 2.75
C ILE A 6 1.14 -6.12 2.75
N TYR A 7 1.94 -6.93 2.04
CA TYR A 7 3.39 -6.73 1.94
C TYR A 7 3.75 -5.44 1.25
N TYR A 8 3.05 -5.10 0.17
CA TYR A 8 3.20 -3.81 -0.48
C TYR A 8 3.02 -2.65 0.51
N GLN A 9 1.98 -2.70 1.34
CA GLN A 9 1.72 -1.64 2.33
C GLN A 9 2.73 -1.62 3.46
N ILE A 10 3.17 -2.79 3.92
CA ILE A 10 4.24 -2.91 4.91
C ILE A 10 5.53 -2.30 4.38
N PHE A 11 6.01 -2.71 3.20
CA PHE A 11 7.27 -2.22 2.65
C PHE A 11 7.20 -0.75 2.24
N LYS A 12 6.05 -0.27 1.77
CA LYS A 12 5.85 1.16 1.51
C LYS A 12 6.03 2.02 2.76
N ARG A 13 5.55 1.55 3.92
CA ARG A 13 5.63 2.29 5.20
C ARG A 13 6.92 2.02 5.96
N PHE A 14 7.44 0.79 5.87
CA PHE A 14 8.57 0.27 6.64
C PHE A 14 9.53 -0.50 5.71
N PRO A 15 10.26 0.20 4.82
CA PRO A 15 11.17 -0.46 3.88
C PRO A 15 12.28 -1.25 4.58
N GLY A 16 12.71 -0.78 5.76
CA GLY A 16 13.72 -1.41 6.60
C GLY A 16 13.43 -2.88 6.93
N LEU A 17 12.16 -3.26 6.99
CA LEU A 17 11.74 -4.62 7.36
C LEU A 17 12.21 -5.70 6.36
N LEU A 18 12.45 -5.33 5.09
CA LEU A 18 13.04 -6.27 4.12
C LEU A 18 14.41 -6.77 4.59
N PHE A 19 15.20 -5.89 5.21
CA PHE A 19 16.59 -6.16 5.58
C PHE A 19 16.71 -7.02 6.84
N GLU A 20 15.62 -7.21 7.59
CA GLU A 20 15.53 -8.21 8.66
C GLU A 20 15.47 -9.65 8.12
N LEU A 21 15.12 -9.82 6.84
CA LEU A 21 15.01 -11.12 6.19
C LEU A 21 16.27 -11.50 5.37
N ILE A 22 17.14 -10.53 5.09
CA ILE A 22 18.30 -10.72 4.23
C ILE A 22 19.49 -11.16 5.08
N ASP A 23 20.25 -12.16 4.61
CA ASP A 23 21.36 -12.74 5.39
C ASP A 23 22.52 -11.73 5.58
N ASN A 24 22.75 -10.86 4.60
CA ASN A 24 23.82 -9.85 4.61
C ASN A 24 23.24 -8.46 4.24
N PRO A 25 22.53 -7.80 5.17
CA PRO A 25 21.92 -6.51 4.88
C PRO A 25 22.97 -5.38 4.82
N PRO A 26 22.70 -4.31 4.05
CA PRO A 26 23.55 -3.11 4.06
C PRO A 26 23.50 -2.42 5.43
N LEU A 27 24.63 -1.82 5.85
CA LEU A 27 24.80 -1.17 7.16
C LEU A 27 23.73 -0.10 7.48
N GLN A 28 23.14 0.52 6.45
CA GLN A 28 22.10 1.54 6.57
C GLN A 28 20.76 1.07 5.97
N GLY A 29 20.44 -0.23 6.08
CA GLY A 29 19.21 -0.83 5.53
C GLY A 29 17.93 -0.12 5.95
N GLN A 30 17.86 0.39 7.18
CA GLN A 30 16.70 1.15 7.69
C GLN A 30 16.44 2.47 6.94
N ASN A 31 17.44 3.03 6.27
CA ASN A 31 17.34 4.31 5.55
C ASN A 31 17.00 4.12 4.06
N TYR A 32 16.72 2.90 3.63
CA TYR A 32 16.25 2.64 2.28
C TYR A 32 14.85 3.19 2.07
N ARG A 33 14.57 3.61 0.83
CA ARG A 33 13.25 4.12 0.42
C ARG A 33 12.57 3.13 -0.50
N PHE A 34 11.27 2.92 -0.32
CA PHE A 34 10.48 2.04 -1.17
C PHE A 34 9.81 2.83 -2.30
N GLU A 35 9.87 2.30 -3.52
CA GLU A 35 9.19 2.81 -4.70
C GLU A 35 8.52 1.67 -5.49
N SER A 36 7.41 1.99 -6.16
CA SER A 36 6.70 1.11 -7.09
C SER A 36 6.46 1.88 -8.40
N PRO A 37 7.49 2.03 -9.25
CA PRO A 37 7.42 2.87 -10.44
C PRO A 37 6.52 2.25 -11.52
N GLU A 38 5.59 3.05 -12.06
CA GLU A 38 4.83 2.69 -13.26
C GLU A 38 5.53 3.22 -14.52
N VAL A 39 5.94 2.30 -15.40
CA VAL A 39 6.62 2.67 -16.65
C VAL A 39 5.60 2.77 -17.79
N LYS A 40 5.39 3.97 -18.33
CA LYS A 40 4.35 4.28 -19.33
C LYS A 40 4.64 3.79 -20.76
N GLU A 41 5.89 3.59 -21.15
CA GLU A 41 6.28 3.27 -22.56
C GLU A 41 6.19 1.78 -22.90
N THR A 42 6.35 0.92 -21.90
CA THR A 42 6.14 -0.53 -21.97
C THR A 42 5.39 -0.81 -20.68
N ALA A 43 4.07 -1.05 -20.73
CA ALA A 43 3.21 -1.17 -19.55
C ALA A 43 3.72 -2.23 -18.58
N PHE A 44 4.66 -1.83 -17.73
CA PHE A 44 5.45 -2.70 -16.89
C PHE A 44 5.59 -1.99 -15.54
N ARG A 45 5.25 -2.70 -14.46
CA ARG A 45 5.21 -2.20 -13.08
C ARG A 45 6.07 -3.12 -12.22
N ILE A 46 7.04 -2.54 -11.53
CA ILE A 46 7.85 -3.27 -10.56
C ILE A 46 7.24 -3.05 -9.19
N ASP A 47 6.82 -4.13 -8.55
CA ASP A 47 6.00 -4.05 -7.34
C ASP A 47 6.81 -3.73 -6.08
N GLY A 48 8.13 -3.95 -6.08
CA GLY A 48 8.99 -3.58 -4.95
C GLY A 48 10.39 -3.18 -5.36
N VAL A 49 10.67 -1.88 -5.37
CA VAL A 49 12.02 -1.32 -5.58
C VAL A 49 12.45 -0.60 -4.30
N PHE A 50 13.65 -0.92 -3.82
CA PHE A 50 14.21 -0.37 -2.58
C PHE A 50 15.49 0.39 -2.93
N LEU A 51 15.42 1.71 -2.80
CA LEU A 51 16.47 2.63 -3.17
C LEU A 51 17.41 2.90 -1.99
N PRO A 52 18.74 2.90 -2.21
CA PRO A 52 19.70 3.23 -1.18
C PRO A 52 19.53 4.68 -0.67
N PRO A 53 20.00 4.99 0.54
CA PRO A 53 19.98 6.35 1.07
C PRO A 53 20.80 7.31 0.20
N GLU A 54 20.40 8.57 0.15
CA GLU A 54 21.13 9.60 -0.60
C GLU A 54 22.53 9.77 -0.01
N GLY A 55 23.56 9.80 -0.88
CA GLY A 55 24.95 9.92 -0.45
C GLY A 55 25.56 8.63 0.12
N ALA A 56 24.88 7.48 0.01
CA ALA A 56 25.45 6.19 0.37
C ALA A 56 26.75 5.91 -0.40
N THR A 57 27.78 5.44 0.29
CA THR A 57 29.06 5.05 -0.31
C THR A 57 28.94 3.82 -1.21
N SER A 58 27.98 2.93 -0.90
CA SER A 58 27.62 1.77 -1.71
C SER A 58 26.16 1.90 -2.11
N ARG A 59 25.89 2.03 -3.42
CA ARG A 59 24.54 2.26 -3.95
C ARG A 59 23.97 0.97 -4.51
N VAL A 60 23.76 -0.01 -3.63
CA VAL A 60 23.11 -1.28 -3.99
C VAL A 60 21.60 -1.07 -4.00
N ILE A 61 20.96 -1.32 -5.14
CA ILE A 61 19.50 -1.32 -5.27
C ILE A 61 18.93 -2.71 -4.99
N PHE A 62 17.81 -2.78 -4.29
CA PHE A 62 17.12 -4.04 -4.01
C PHE A 62 15.80 -4.10 -4.76
N PHE A 63 15.51 -5.26 -5.35
CA PHE A 63 14.20 -5.60 -5.92
C PHE A 63 13.59 -6.69 -5.06
N ALA A 64 12.33 -6.53 -4.66
CA ALA A 64 11.62 -7.57 -3.91
C ALA A 64 10.27 -7.89 -4.51
N GLU A 65 9.94 -9.17 -4.53
CA GLU A 65 8.66 -9.70 -5.02
C GLU A 65 8.12 -10.70 -4.00
N VAL A 66 6.84 -10.58 -3.65
CA VAL A 66 6.18 -11.44 -2.66
C VAL A 66 5.08 -12.26 -3.31
N GLN A 67 5.05 -13.56 -3.05
CA GLN A 67 4.15 -14.50 -3.70
C GLN A 67 3.41 -15.40 -2.71
N PHE A 68 2.09 -15.21 -2.64
CA PHE A 68 1.15 -16.07 -1.90
C PHE A 68 0.36 -17.03 -2.79
N GLN A 69 0.61 -17.01 -4.09
CA GLN A 69 0.06 -17.94 -5.07
C GLN A 69 1.18 -18.39 -6.01
N ARG A 70 1.07 -19.61 -6.55
CA ARG A 70 2.05 -20.09 -7.51
C ARG A 70 1.85 -19.32 -8.82
N ASP A 71 2.91 -18.62 -9.26
CA ASP A 71 3.00 -17.97 -10.56
C ASP A 71 4.18 -18.59 -11.33
N GLU A 72 3.90 -19.43 -12.33
CA GLU A 72 4.96 -20.08 -13.12
C GLU A 72 5.74 -19.08 -13.99
N ALA A 73 5.20 -17.88 -14.26
CA ALA A 73 5.86 -16.83 -15.02
C ALA A 73 6.69 -15.87 -14.15
N LEU A 74 6.65 -16.02 -12.83
CA LEU A 74 7.28 -15.13 -11.85
C LEU A 74 8.71 -14.74 -12.21
N TYR A 75 9.59 -15.73 -12.38
CA TYR A 75 11.01 -15.47 -12.64
C TYR A 75 11.25 -14.81 -14.00
N HIS A 76 10.47 -15.17 -15.02
CA HIS A 76 10.54 -14.52 -16.32
C HIS A 76 10.19 -13.03 -16.20
N ARG A 77 9.09 -12.75 -15.51
CA ARG A 77 8.62 -11.38 -15.26
C ARG A 77 9.69 -10.66 -14.45
N PHE A 78 9.90 -11.05 -13.20
CA PHE A 78 10.70 -10.37 -12.18
C PHE A 78 12.13 -10.02 -12.64
N PHE A 79 12.85 -10.95 -13.28
CA PHE A 79 14.19 -10.65 -13.78
C PHE A 79 14.18 -9.71 -14.98
N THR A 80 13.20 -9.83 -15.87
CA THR A 80 13.05 -8.89 -16.99
C THR A 80 12.83 -7.47 -16.47
N GLU A 81 11.92 -7.30 -15.51
CA GLU A 81 11.62 -5.99 -14.93
C GLU A 81 12.82 -5.37 -14.24
N SER A 82 13.49 -6.15 -13.38
CA SER A 82 14.65 -5.71 -12.60
C SER A 82 15.77 -5.23 -13.52
N LEU A 83 16.10 -6.02 -14.55
CA LEU A 83 17.13 -5.68 -15.52
C LEU A 83 16.72 -4.49 -16.41
N MET A 84 15.44 -4.37 -16.77
CA MET A 84 14.94 -3.20 -17.50
C MET A 84 15.05 -1.92 -16.67
N TYR A 85 14.78 -1.97 -15.36
CA TYR A 85 14.95 -0.84 -14.47
C TYR A 85 16.42 -0.41 -14.35
N LEU A 86 17.32 -1.38 -14.14
CA LEU A 86 18.76 -1.12 -14.13
C LEU A 86 19.23 -0.50 -15.45
N ASN A 87 18.71 -0.99 -16.58
CA ASN A 87 19.02 -0.46 -17.89
C ASN A 87 18.56 1.00 -18.09
N ARG A 88 17.51 1.46 -17.40
CA ARG A 88 17.07 2.88 -17.42
C ARG A 88 17.91 3.75 -16.48
N ASN A 89 18.49 3.17 -15.43
CA ASN A 89 19.19 3.87 -14.35
C ASN A 89 20.69 3.50 -14.29
N ARG A 90 21.33 3.31 -15.45
CA ARG A 90 22.65 2.66 -15.60
C ARG A 90 23.80 3.27 -14.78
N SER A 91 23.71 4.54 -14.40
CA SER A 91 24.76 5.27 -13.69
C SER A 91 24.44 5.56 -12.23
N GLN A 92 23.26 5.14 -11.75
CA GLN A 92 22.79 5.48 -10.41
C GLN A 92 23.24 4.48 -9.34
N TYR A 93 23.44 3.22 -9.72
CA TYR A 93 23.67 2.11 -8.79
C TYR A 93 24.98 1.40 -9.11
N ASP A 94 25.68 0.98 -8.06
CA ASP A 94 26.96 0.29 -8.17
C ASP A 94 26.77 -1.24 -8.22
N ASP A 95 25.66 -1.73 -7.66
CA ASP A 95 25.28 -3.15 -7.65
C ASP A 95 23.76 -3.31 -7.46
N TRP A 96 23.26 -4.54 -7.57
CA TRP A 96 21.86 -4.90 -7.37
C TRP A 96 21.69 -6.22 -6.60
N PHE A 97 20.53 -6.36 -5.97
CA PHE A 97 20.15 -7.56 -5.24
C PHE A 97 18.65 -7.83 -5.38
N CYS A 98 18.27 -9.09 -5.50
CA CYS A 98 16.90 -9.53 -5.68
C CYS A 98 16.46 -10.43 -4.52
N VAL A 99 15.27 -10.17 -4.00
CA VAL A 99 14.66 -10.97 -2.93
C VAL A 99 13.30 -11.47 -3.42
N VAL A 100 13.11 -12.79 -3.39
CA VAL A 100 11.80 -13.40 -3.69
C VAL A 100 11.27 -14.07 -2.45
N ILE A 101 10.15 -13.58 -1.95
CA ILE A 101 9.54 -14.02 -0.69
C ILE A 101 8.31 -14.86 -1.01
N PHE A 102 8.32 -16.11 -0.60
CA PHE A 102 7.21 -17.04 -0.75
C PHE A 102 6.56 -17.31 0.61
N SER A 103 5.24 -17.46 0.63
CA SER A 103 4.57 -17.95 1.84
C SER A 103 4.94 -19.41 2.16
N SER A 104 5.22 -20.21 1.13
CA SER A 104 5.81 -21.55 1.26
C SER A 104 6.62 -21.95 0.04
N ARG A 105 7.57 -22.88 0.22
CA ARG A 105 8.37 -23.44 -0.89
C ARG A 105 7.53 -24.08 -1.99
N SER A 106 6.37 -24.62 -1.63
CA SER A 106 5.44 -25.16 -2.61
C SER A 106 4.99 -24.14 -3.65
N LEU A 107 5.01 -22.84 -3.36
CA LEU A 107 4.58 -21.80 -4.31
C LEU A 107 5.67 -21.38 -5.31
N GLU A 108 6.91 -21.80 -5.10
CA GLU A 108 7.98 -21.51 -6.03
C GLU A 108 7.68 -22.09 -7.44
N PRO A 109 8.01 -21.37 -8.53
CA PRO A 109 7.90 -21.88 -9.88
C PRO A 109 8.63 -23.22 -10.05
N ARG A 110 8.04 -24.13 -10.82
CA ARG A 110 8.61 -25.48 -11.03
C ARG A 110 9.88 -25.43 -11.88
N ASP A 111 9.91 -24.53 -12.87
CA ASP A 111 11.09 -24.34 -13.70
C ASP A 111 12.08 -23.36 -13.05
N GLN A 112 13.06 -23.93 -12.38
CA GLN A 112 14.22 -23.20 -11.85
C GLN A 112 15.43 -23.28 -12.80
N LYS A 113 15.35 -24.07 -13.87
CA LYS A 113 16.49 -24.33 -14.76
C LYS A 113 16.75 -23.17 -15.71
N THR A 114 15.69 -22.54 -16.21
CA THR A 114 15.80 -21.43 -17.17
C THR A 114 16.55 -20.24 -16.58
N HIS A 115 16.30 -19.91 -15.31
CA HIS A 115 16.91 -18.75 -14.63
C HIS A 115 18.00 -19.14 -13.62
N ARG A 116 18.54 -20.36 -13.69
CA ARG A 116 19.50 -20.89 -12.70
C ARG A 116 20.74 -20.03 -12.47
N ILE A 117 21.16 -19.23 -13.46
CA ILE A 117 22.29 -18.31 -13.33
C ILE A 117 21.97 -17.24 -12.28
N PHE A 118 20.75 -16.71 -12.28
CA PHE A 118 20.27 -15.76 -11.28
C PHE A 118 19.97 -16.48 -9.96
N LEU A 119 19.21 -17.57 -9.99
CA LEU A 119 18.74 -18.24 -8.76
C LEU A 119 19.85 -18.86 -7.90
N ASN A 120 21.04 -19.06 -8.47
CA ASN A 120 22.22 -19.60 -7.78
C ASN A 120 23.32 -18.55 -7.60
N SER A 121 23.09 -17.28 -7.96
CA SER A 121 24.05 -16.21 -7.65
C SER A 121 23.89 -15.73 -6.22
N ASP A 122 24.90 -15.03 -5.73
CA ASP A 122 24.88 -14.31 -4.46
C ASP A 122 24.00 -13.05 -4.49
N GLN A 123 23.48 -12.65 -5.66
CA GLN A 123 22.61 -11.50 -5.85
C GLN A 123 21.12 -11.84 -5.75
N VAL A 124 20.75 -13.11 -5.55
CA VAL A 124 19.35 -13.53 -5.45
C VAL A 124 19.12 -14.38 -4.21
N GLN A 125 18.28 -13.89 -3.30
CA GLN A 125 17.83 -14.64 -2.13
C GLN A 125 16.38 -15.06 -2.29
N ARG A 126 16.10 -16.35 -2.04
CA ARG A 126 14.74 -16.91 -1.98
C ARG A 126 14.40 -17.18 -0.53
N ILE A 127 13.28 -16.64 -0.07
CA ILE A 127 12.85 -16.69 1.32
C ILE A 127 11.51 -17.42 1.39
N TYR A 128 11.38 -18.36 2.33
CA TYR A 128 10.17 -19.15 2.52
C TYR A 128 9.70 -18.93 3.96
N LEU A 129 8.62 -18.16 4.12
CA LEU A 129 8.21 -17.63 5.41
C LEU A 129 7.81 -18.71 6.43
N ASP A 130 7.29 -19.84 5.94
CA ASP A 130 6.93 -21.01 6.74
C ASP A 130 8.15 -21.87 7.16
N GLU A 131 9.33 -21.60 6.59
CA GLU A 131 10.59 -22.28 6.92
C GLU A 131 11.51 -21.45 7.83
N LEU A 132 11.11 -20.22 8.18
CA LEU A 132 11.89 -19.34 9.08
C LEU A 132 11.80 -19.73 10.56
N GLY A 133 11.36 -20.95 10.88
CA GLY A 133 11.26 -21.44 12.26
C GLY A 133 10.04 -20.93 13.04
N ALA A 134 9.99 -21.28 14.32
CA ALA A 134 8.85 -20.97 15.19
C ALA A 134 8.77 -19.48 15.55
N THR A 135 7.57 -18.92 15.45
CA THR A 135 7.25 -17.50 15.63
C THR A 135 7.78 -16.89 16.93
N ASN A 136 7.78 -17.66 18.02
CA ASN A 136 8.20 -17.23 19.36
C ASN A 136 9.72 -17.27 19.61
N GLN A 137 10.50 -17.77 18.66
CA GLN A 137 11.97 -17.86 18.76
C GLN A 137 12.69 -16.95 17.76
N GLN A 138 11.94 -16.36 16.83
CA GLN A 138 12.48 -15.47 15.82
C GLN A 138 12.62 -14.03 16.32
N PRO A 139 13.56 -13.26 15.74
CA PRO A 139 13.59 -11.82 15.85
C PRO A 139 12.23 -11.21 15.50
N ILE A 140 11.90 -10.08 16.14
CA ILE A 140 10.61 -9.42 15.99
C ILE A 140 10.31 -9.10 14.51
N GLY A 141 11.28 -8.62 13.75
CA GLY A 141 11.13 -8.34 12.31
C GLY A 141 10.65 -9.54 11.51
N ILE A 142 11.27 -10.71 11.70
CA ILE A 142 10.87 -11.96 11.05
C ILE A 142 9.46 -12.36 11.51
N ASN A 143 9.18 -12.23 12.80
CA ASN A 143 7.87 -12.62 13.33
C ASN A 143 6.71 -11.75 12.79
N LEU A 144 6.95 -10.46 12.55
CA LEU A 144 6.00 -9.58 11.88
C LEU A 144 5.63 -10.07 10.49
N MET A 145 6.62 -10.55 9.73
CA MET A 145 6.39 -11.09 8.39
C MET A 145 5.59 -12.40 8.47
N GLN A 146 5.94 -13.29 9.39
CA GLN A 146 5.21 -14.53 9.62
C GLN A 146 3.76 -14.33 10.08
N LEU A 147 3.42 -13.22 10.76
CA LEU A 147 2.05 -12.93 11.21
C LEU A 147 1.04 -12.89 10.05
N THR A 148 1.50 -12.52 8.85
CA THR A 148 0.69 -12.54 7.63
C THR A 148 0.27 -13.96 7.19
N LEU A 149 1.02 -14.99 7.60
CA LEU A 149 0.72 -16.40 7.30
C LEU A 149 -0.38 -16.97 8.19
N ALA A 150 -0.57 -16.40 9.39
CA ALA A 150 -1.50 -16.90 10.40
C ALA A 150 -2.90 -17.12 9.80
N SER A 151 -3.69 -18.04 10.37
CA SER A 151 -5.12 -18.08 10.05
C SER A 151 -5.85 -16.96 10.78
N ASP A 152 -7.10 -16.70 10.40
CA ASP A 152 -7.90 -15.63 11.01
C ASP A 152 -8.17 -15.91 12.50
N GLU A 153 -8.30 -17.20 12.88
CA GLU A 153 -8.58 -17.62 14.25
C GLU A 153 -7.39 -17.41 15.21
N VAL A 154 -6.16 -17.58 14.70
CA VAL A 154 -4.94 -17.58 15.53
C VAL A 154 -4.18 -16.26 15.44
N MET A 155 -4.44 -15.45 14.41
CA MET A 155 -3.73 -14.19 14.19
C MET A 155 -3.85 -13.23 15.37
N ALA A 156 -5.05 -13.07 15.94
CA ALA A 156 -5.27 -12.17 17.07
C ALA A 156 -4.38 -12.52 18.28
N GLU A 157 -4.28 -13.82 18.59
CA GLU A 157 -3.45 -14.31 19.69
C GLU A 157 -1.95 -14.12 19.40
N GLN A 158 -1.51 -14.44 18.18
CA GLN A 158 -0.13 -14.22 17.77
C GLN A 158 0.26 -12.73 17.77
N ALA A 159 -0.64 -11.86 17.34
CA ALA A 159 -0.43 -10.42 17.36
C ALA A 159 -0.27 -9.92 18.81
N LYS A 160 -1.14 -10.35 19.75
CA LYS A 160 -1.03 -10.01 21.17
C LYS A 160 0.30 -10.45 21.77
N GLN A 161 0.71 -11.69 21.51
CA GLN A 161 1.99 -12.21 22.00
C GLN A 161 3.17 -11.40 21.46
N LEU A 162 3.12 -11.02 20.18
CA LEU A 162 4.15 -10.18 19.58
C LEU A 162 4.17 -8.77 20.18
N ILE A 163 3.00 -8.17 20.43
CA ILE A 163 2.85 -6.88 21.11
C ILE A 163 3.47 -6.92 22.52
N GLU A 164 3.25 -8.00 23.27
CA GLU A 164 3.83 -8.17 24.61
C GLU A 164 5.36 -8.31 24.54
N ARG A 165 5.88 -9.11 23.61
CA ARG A 165 7.33 -9.23 23.37
C ARG A 165 7.97 -7.89 23.05
N VAL A 166 7.36 -7.10 22.18
CA VAL A 166 7.80 -5.76 21.78
C VAL A 166 7.82 -4.76 22.94
N LYS A 167 7.07 -5.00 24.01
CA LYS A 167 7.12 -4.19 25.24
C LYS A 167 8.23 -4.62 26.20
N LEU A 168 8.69 -5.86 26.10
CA LEU A 168 9.65 -6.48 27.03
C LEU A 168 11.07 -6.54 26.46
N GLU A 169 11.21 -6.67 25.15
CA GLU A 169 12.47 -6.77 24.43
C GLU A 169 12.92 -5.37 23.95
N GLU A 170 14.19 -5.02 24.14
CA GLU A 170 14.78 -3.88 23.43
C GLU A 170 14.89 -4.25 21.94
N THR A 171 14.37 -3.38 21.08
CA THR A 171 14.33 -3.62 19.63
C THR A 171 15.53 -2.93 18.96
N ASP A 172 16.46 -3.72 18.42
CA ASP A 172 17.69 -3.19 17.81
C ASP A 172 17.43 -2.46 16.49
N THR A 173 16.38 -2.83 15.75
CA THR A 173 16.23 -2.47 14.34
C THR A 173 15.00 -1.64 14.00
N LEU A 174 13.88 -1.85 14.71
CA LEU A 174 12.65 -1.11 14.48
C LEU A 174 12.16 -0.47 15.79
N PRO A 175 11.81 0.82 15.79
CA PRO A 175 11.17 1.46 16.92
C PRO A 175 9.86 0.76 17.32
N GLN A 176 9.56 0.74 18.61
CA GLN A 176 8.37 0.07 19.16
C GLN A 176 7.07 0.50 18.49
N ASN A 177 6.90 1.81 18.25
CA ASN A 177 5.74 2.37 17.58
C ASN A 177 5.61 1.91 16.13
N GLU A 178 6.72 1.74 15.41
CA GLU A 178 6.69 1.22 14.04
C GLU A 178 6.26 -0.24 14.00
N ILE A 179 6.72 -1.05 14.97
CA ILE A 179 6.29 -2.44 15.09
C ILE A 179 4.78 -2.52 15.36
N LEU A 180 4.26 -1.70 16.27
CA LEU A 180 2.81 -1.63 16.53
C LEU A 180 2.02 -1.18 15.29
N ASP A 181 2.55 -0.22 14.51
CA ASP A 181 1.96 0.21 13.25
C ASP A 181 1.95 -0.91 12.18
N ILE A 182 3.00 -1.74 12.13
CA ILE A 182 3.05 -2.91 11.24
C ILE A 182 1.99 -3.93 11.63
N ILE A 183 1.90 -4.30 12.92
CA ILE A 183 0.90 -5.24 13.43
C ILE A 183 -0.51 -4.74 13.11
N THR A 184 -0.74 -3.44 13.32
CA THR A 184 -2.00 -2.77 13.02
C THR A 184 -2.31 -2.80 11.52
N THR A 185 -1.32 -2.51 10.68
CA THR A 185 -1.45 -2.61 9.22
C THR A 185 -1.89 -4.03 8.84
N ILE A 186 -1.21 -5.06 9.34
CA ILE A 186 -1.55 -6.45 9.04
C ILE A 186 -2.99 -6.76 9.48
N ALA A 187 -3.40 -6.33 10.68
CA ALA A 187 -4.72 -6.56 11.22
C ALA A 187 -5.83 -5.90 10.39
N VAL A 188 -5.71 -4.60 10.10
CA VAL A 188 -6.69 -3.84 9.33
C VAL A 188 -6.89 -4.44 7.93
N TYR A 189 -5.79 -4.75 7.25
CA TYR A 189 -5.88 -5.29 5.89
C TYR A 189 -6.38 -6.74 5.86
N LYS A 190 -6.00 -7.55 6.85
CA LYS A 190 -6.46 -8.94 6.93
C LYS A 190 -7.94 -9.04 7.32
N PHE A 191 -8.35 -8.24 8.30
CA PHE A 191 -9.71 -8.17 8.81
C PHE A 191 -10.45 -6.94 8.27
N SER A 192 -10.49 -6.82 6.94
CA SER A 192 -11.05 -5.65 6.25
C SER A 192 -12.55 -5.42 6.51
N THR A 193 -13.24 -6.37 7.13
CA THR A 193 -14.65 -6.27 7.51
C THR A 193 -14.87 -5.77 8.93
N LEU A 194 -13.82 -5.75 9.76
CA LEU A 194 -13.92 -5.30 11.14
C LEU A 194 -13.85 -3.78 11.23
N SER A 195 -14.62 -3.22 12.16
CA SER A 195 -14.50 -1.82 12.54
C SER A 195 -13.15 -1.57 13.24
N ARG A 196 -12.79 -0.29 13.35
CA ARG A 196 -11.60 0.10 14.11
C ARG A 196 -11.67 -0.39 15.56
N GLU A 197 -12.81 -0.19 16.22
CA GLU A 197 -13.03 -0.59 17.61
C GLU A 197 -12.92 -2.11 17.78
N GLU A 198 -13.35 -2.88 16.77
CA GLU A 198 -13.23 -4.33 16.76
C GLU A 198 -11.77 -4.77 16.60
N VAL A 199 -10.97 -4.09 15.76
CA VAL A 199 -9.53 -4.35 15.63
C VAL A 199 -8.77 -3.96 16.92
N GLU A 200 -9.12 -2.83 17.54
CA GLU A 200 -8.56 -2.38 18.82
C GLU A 200 -8.83 -3.41 19.93
N ALA A 201 -10.09 -3.86 20.04
CA ALA A 201 -10.50 -4.89 20.99
C ALA A 201 -9.82 -6.24 20.72
N MET A 202 -9.67 -6.60 19.44
CA MET A 202 -8.97 -7.82 19.03
C MET A 202 -7.51 -7.78 19.47
N LEU A 203 -6.80 -6.67 19.26
CA LEU A 203 -5.38 -6.55 19.58
C LEU A 203 -5.11 -6.19 21.06
N GLY A 204 -6.13 -5.70 21.78
CA GLY A 204 -5.97 -5.23 23.16
C GLY A 204 -5.16 -3.93 23.24
N LEU A 205 -5.26 -3.07 22.23
CA LEU A 205 -4.49 -1.83 22.10
C LEU A 205 -5.37 -0.68 21.62
N THR A 206 -5.08 0.54 22.07
CA THR A 206 -5.64 1.76 21.47
C THR A 206 -4.81 2.16 20.26
N LEU A 207 -5.43 2.25 19.09
CA LEU A 207 -4.72 2.39 17.81
C LEU A 207 -4.79 3.82 17.23
N GLU A 208 -5.34 4.78 17.99
CA GLU A 208 -5.49 6.21 17.62
C GLU A 208 -4.20 6.89 17.17
N GLN A 209 -3.08 6.42 17.69
CA GLN A 209 -1.77 7.00 17.43
C GLN A 209 -1.05 6.35 16.25
N THR A 210 -1.59 5.27 15.69
CA THR A 210 -0.92 4.56 14.60
C THR A 210 -1.03 5.34 13.29
N ARG A 211 0.04 5.31 12.49
CA ARG A 211 0.06 6.00 11.19
C ARG A 211 -1.08 5.54 10.27
N VAL A 212 -1.40 4.25 10.30
CA VAL A 212 -2.47 3.64 9.48
C VAL A 212 -3.81 4.33 9.69
N TYR A 213 -4.22 4.54 10.95
CA TYR A 213 -5.50 5.17 11.25
C TYR A 213 -5.46 6.69 11.07
N GLN A 214 -4.32 7.33 11.30
CA GLN A 214 -4.18 8.77 11.04
C GLN A 214 -4.30 9.09 9.55
N GLU A 215 -3.65 8.31 8.70
CA GLU A 215 -3.74 8.42 7.23
C GLU A 215 -5.18 8.19 6.75
N ALA A 216 -5.80 7.07 7.14
CA ALA A 216 -7.18 6.77 6.75
C ALA A 216 -8.18 7.84 7.22
N LYS A 217 -7.95 8.42 8.40
CA LYS A 217 -8.77 9.53 8.93
C LYS A 217 -8.51 10.85 8.20
N ALA A 218 -7.27 11.08 7.74
CA ALA A 218 -6.94 12.27 6.96
C ALA A 218 -7.54 12.19 5.55
N GLU A 219 -7.42 11.05 4.89
CA GLU A 219 -8.01 10.77 3.58
C GLU A 219 -9.53 10.94 3.62
N GLY A 220 -10.23 10.28 4.56
CA GLY A 220 -11.68 10.44 4.70
C GLY A 220 -12.13 11.87 5.06
N ARG A 221 -11.28 12.68 5.69
CA ARG A 221 -11.55 14.11 5.93
C ARG A 221 -11.38 14.95 4.67
N GLU A 222 -10.42 14.60 3.83
CA GLU A 222 -10.18 15.26 2.56
C GLU A 222 -11.31 14.97 1.58
N GLU A 223 -11.67 13.69 1.42
CA GLU A 223 -12.83 13.24 0.64
C GLU A 223 -14.12 13.94 1.08
N GLY A 224 -14.44 13.90 2.38
CA GLY A 224 -15.65 14.57 2.90
C GLY A 224 -15.64 16.10 2.71
N ARG A 225 -14.45 16.72 2.61
CA ARG A 225 -14.33 18.16 2.31
C ARG A 225 -14.48 18.44 0.82
N GLU A 226 -14.08 17.53 -0.04
CA GLU A 226 -14.35 17.62 -1.49
C GLU A 226 -15.83 17.42 -1.77
N GLU A 227 -16.43 16.36 -1.23
CA GLU A 227 -17.88 16.09 -1.34
C GLU A 227 -18.69 17.28 -0.83
N GLY A 228 -18.41 17.77 0.40
CA GLY A 228 -19.15 18.92 0.94
C GLY A 228 -18.95 20.23 0.15
N ARG A 229 -17.84 20.39 -0.59
CA ARG A 229 -17.66 21.53 -1.49
C ARG A 229 -18.43 21.36 -2.79
N GLU A 230 -18.52 20.14 -3.31
CA GLU A 230 -19.28 19.82 -4.51
C GLU A 230 -20.78 19.97 -4.23
N GLU A 231 -21.27 19.38 -3.14
CA GLU A 231 -22.64 19.55 -2.65
C GLU A 231 -22.98 21.04 -2.45
N GLY A 232 -22.13 21.80 -1.76
CA GLY A 232 -22.36 23.23 -1.54
C GLY A 232 -22.39 24.05 -2.84
N ARG A 233 -21.64 23.67 -3.88
CA ARG A 233 -21.69 24.33 -5.20
C ARG A 233 -22.98 24.00 -5.93
N GLU A 234 -23.42 22.74 -5.90
CA GLU A 234 -24.67 22.31 -6.51
C GLU A 234 -25.87 22.97 -5.80
N GLU A 235 -25.86 23.06 -4.47
CA GLU A 235 -26.88 23.78 -3.70
C GLU A 235 -26.93 25.27 -4.06
N GLN A 236 -25.78 25.96 -4.12
CA GLN A 236 -25.72 27.37 -4.52
C GLN A 236 -26.22 27.59 -5.95
N LYS A 237 -25.85 26.69 -6.87
CA LYS A 237 -26.31 26.73 -8.27
C LYS A 237 -27.82 26.53 -8.35
N ALA A 238 -28.36 25.55 -7.62
CA ALA A 238 -29.79 25.30 -7.56
C ALA A 238 -30.57 26.48 -6.95
N GLU A 239 -30.05 27.10 -5.88
CA GLU A 239 -30.65 28.27 -5.25
C GLU A 239 -30.63 29.49 -6.19
N MET A 240 -29.51 29.72 -6.88
CA MET A 240 -29.38 30.78 -7.89
C MET A 240 -30.39 30.59 -9.03
N LEU A 241 -30.55 29.36 -9.53
CA LEU A 241 -31.53 29.04 -10.58
C LEU A 241 -32.96 29.29 -10.11
N LYS A 242 -33.31 28.88 -8.87
CA LYS A 242 -34.65 29.16 -8.29
C LYS A 242 -34.96 30.65 -8.23
N LEU A 243 -33.97 31.51 -8.00
CA LEU A 243 -34.17 32.95 -7.95
C LEU A 243 -34.21 33.61 -9.34
N THR A 244 -33.32 33.19 -10.25
CA THR A 244 -33.13 33.85 -11.56
C THR A 244 -34.07 33.36 -12.65
N VAL A 245 -34.37 32.05 -12.71
CA VAL A 245 -35.23 31.48 -13.77
C VAL A 245 -36.62 32.14 -13.81
N PRO A 246 -37.33 32.35 -12.69
CA PRO A 246 -38.65 33.01 -12.71
C PRO A 246 -38.59 34.47 -13.17
N LEU A 247 -37.51 35.19 -12.84
CA LEU A 247 -37.29 36.57 -13.28
C LEU A 247 -37.08 36.65 -14.79
N LEU A 248 -36.27 35.75 -15.35
CA LEU A 248 -35.98 35.69 -16.78
C LEU A 248 -37.19 35.26 -17.60
N LEU A 249 -37.99 34.32 -17.08
CA LEU A 249 -39.28 33.94 -17.69
C LEU A 249 -40.25 35.13 -17.73
N LYS A 250 -40.33 35.94 -16.65
CA LYS A 250 -41.16 37.16 -16.62
C LYS A 250 -40.73 38.22 -17.64
N THR A 251 -39.44 38.25 -18.01
CA THR A 251 -38.93 39.13 -19.07
C THR A 251 -39.18 38.61 -20.49
N GLY A 252 -39.81 37.43 -20.64
CA GLY A 252 -40.21 36.86 -21.92
C GLY A 252 -39.17 35.95 -22.58
N MET A 253 -38.11 35.54 -21.87
CA MET A 253 -37.16 34.53 -22.36
C MET A 253 -37.77 33.13 -22.29
N SER A 254 -37.46 32.26 -23.26
CA SER A 254 -37.86 30.85 -23.22
C SER A 254 -36.93 30.01 -22.33
N VAL A 255 -37.39 28.84 -21.91
CA VAL A 255 -36.60 27.90 -21.07
C VAL A 255 -35.28 27.51 -21.76
N GLU A 256 -35.32 27.28 -23.07
CA GLU A 256 -34.16 26.92 -23.88
C GLU A 256 -33.15 28.06 -23.95
N GLN A 257 -33.63 29.30 -24.07
CA GLN A 257 -32.78 30.48 -24.06
C GLN A 257 -32.11 30.68 -22.69
N ILE A 258 -32.84 30.44 -21.60
CA ILE A 258 -32.31 30.54 -20.23
C ILE A 258 -31.25 29.46 -19.99
N ALA A 259 -31.51 28.21 -20.37
CA ALA A 259 -30.55 27.11 -20.26
C ALA A 259 -29.25 27.43 -21.01
N GLN A 260 -29.37 27.98 -22.23
CA GLN A 260 -28.22 28.38 -23.03
C GLN A 260 -27.44 29.57 -22.42
N HIS A 261 -28.12 30.58 -21.87
CA HIS A 261 -27.47 31.75 -21.28
C HIS A 261 -26.80 31.45 -19.93
N LEU A 262 -27.41 30.58 -19.12
CA LEU A 262 -26.87 30.18 -17.82
C LEU A 262 -25.93 28.98 -17.94
N ASN A 263 -25.80 28.40 -19.14
CA ASN A 263 -25.00 27.20 -19.44
C ASN A 263 -25.33 26.04 -18.47
N VAL A 264 -26.61 25.77 -18.32
CA VAL A 264 -27.15 24.69 -17.46
C VAL A 264 -28.07 23.78 -18.26
N ASP A 265 -28.31 22.59 -17.75
CA ASP A 265 -29.25 21.64 -18.36
C ASP A 265 -30.68 22.24 -18.40
N ILE A 266 -31.39 22.01 -19.50
CA ILE A 266 -32.79 22.39 -19.68
C ILE A 266 -33.67 21.81 -18.56
N GLU A 267 -33.38 20.58 -18.11
CA GLU A 267 -34.11 19.94 -16.99
C GLU A 267 -33.94 20.71 -15.67
N ALA A 268 -32.75 21.24 -15.40
CA ALA A 268 -32.50 22.07 -14.21
C ALA A 268 -33.28 23.38 -14.24
N VAL A 269 -33.47 23.97 -15.43
CA VAL A 269 -34.29 25.17 -15.62
C VAL A 269 -35.78 24.85 -15.42
N HIS A 270 -36.27 23.71 -15.94
CA HIS A 270 -37.65 23.27 -15.71
C HIS A 270 -37.96 23.04 -14.23
N LEU A 271 -37.06 22.38 -13.49
CA LEU A 271 -37.18 22.16 -12.04
C LEU A 271 -37.22 23.49 -11.25
N ALA A 272 -36.36 24.45 -11.62
CA ALA A 272 -36.34 25.77 -11.00
C ALA A 272 -37.60 26.61 -11.33
N ALA A 273 -38.18 26.43 -12.51
CA ALA A 273 -39.41 27.11 -12.92
C ALA A 273 -40.67 26.61 -12.18
N GLN A 274 -40.74 25.30 -11.89
CA GLN A 274 -41.89 24.70 -11.20
C GLN A 274 -41.95 25.02 -9.70
N SER A 275 -40.79 25.29 -9.08
CA SER A 275 -40.67 25.56 -7.64
C SER A 275 -41.05 27.00 -7.22
N SER A 276 -41.52 27.82 -8.17
CA SER A 276 -41.95 29.22 -7.95
C SER A 276 -43.46 29.43 -8.11
N THR A 277 -44.25 28.35 -8.11
CA THR A 277 -45.73 28.33 -8.10
C THR A 277 -46.24 27.98 -6.72
#